data_AF-A0A6G2PYS1-F1
#
_entry.id   AF-A0A6G2PYS1-F1
#
_cell.length_a   1.000
_cell.length_b   1.000
_cell.length_c   1.000
_cell.angle_alpha   90.00
_cell.angle_beta   90.00
_cell.angle_gamma   90.00
#
_symmetry.space_group_name_H-M   'P 1'
#
loop_
_entity.id
_entity.type
_entity.pdbx_description
1 polymer ?
#
loop_
_entity_poly.entity_id
_entity_poly.type
_entity_poly.pdbx_seq_one_letter_code
_entity_poly.pdbx_strand_id
1 'polypeptide(L)'
;MRTPTTARTLSVVLALLGIQLTWLISPAWACGCGAMVVDPAQRIAVSNERSVLRWDGRQEQIVMRLTVTGDARNAAWIMPVPHRATVRLGDPAVFDQLARAVAPVHRTRSHFWPRNG
;
A
#
# COMPACT_ATOMS: atom_id res chain seq x y z
N MET A 1 33.87 -6.02 -42.13
CA MET A 1 32.71 -5.09 -42.34
C MET A 1 31.56 -5.54 -41.45
N ARG A 2 31.34 -4.91 -40.28
CA ARG A 2 30.11 -5.11 -39.49
C ARG A 2 29.05 -4.20 -40.08
N THR A 3 28.01 -4.79 -40.67
CA THR A 3 26.97 -4.06 -41.41
C THR A 3 26.15 -3.18 -40.45
N PRO A 4 25.95 -1.88 -40.75
CA PRO A 4 25.29 -0.92 -39.85
C PRO A 4 23.83 -1.26 -39.51
N THR A 5 23.22 -2.16 -40.29
CA THR A 5 21.86 -2.67 -40.08
C THR A 5 21.74 -3.56 -38.85
N THR A 6 22.73 -4.42 -38.59
CA THR A 6 22.72 -5.37 -37.46
C THR A 6 22.82 -4.67 -36.09
N ALA A 7 23.64 -3.63 -36.01
CA ALA A 7 23.75 -2.80 -34.80
C ALA A 7 22.41 -2.10 -34.48
N ARG A 8 21.71 -1.63 -35.52
CA ARG A 8 20.42 -0.94 -35.37
C ARG A 8 19.29 -1.88 -34.94
N THR A 9 19.27 -3.10 -35.47
CA THR A 9 18.30 -4.13 -35.04
C THR A 9 18.56 -4.55 -33.60
N LEU A 10 19.83 -4.75 -33.21
CA LEU A 10 20.20 -5.11 -31.85
C LEU A 10 19.76 -4.04 -30.83
N SER A 11 19.96 -2.75 -31.15
CA SER A 11 19.51 -1.64 -30.30
C SER A 11 18.00 -1.60 -30.13
N VAL A 12 17.23 -1.84 -31.20
CA VAL A 12 15.76 -1.89 -31.12
C VAL A 12 15.29 -3.07 -30.26
N VAL A 13 15.90 -4.25 -30.43
CA VAL A 13 15.58 -5.43 -29.61
C VAL A 13 15.91 -5.16 -28.13
N LEU A 14 17.07 -4.59 -27.82
CA LEU A 14 17.45 -4.23 -26.45
C LEU A 14 16.52 -3.17 -25.85
N ALA A 15 16.10 -2.17 -26.62
CA ALA A 15 15.15 -1.16 -26.17
C ALA A 15 13.77 -1.77 -25.87
N LEU A 16 13.27 -2.64 -26.76
CA LEU A 16 12.01 -3.36 -26.54
C LEU A 16 12.10 -4.29 -25.32
N LEU A 17 13.22 -5.01 -25.15
CA LEU A 17 13.44 -5.86 -23.99
C LEU A 17 13.48 -5.04 -22.69
N GLY A 18 14.14 -3.88 -22.71
CA GLY A 18 14.19 -2.95 -21.57
C GLY A 18 12.82 -2.42 -21.17
N ILE A 19 11.95 -2.10 -22.14
CA ILE A 19 10.57 -1.67 -21.91
C ILE A 19 9.72 -2.82 -21.31
N GLN A 20 9.87 -4.04 -21.83
CA GLN A 20 9.16 -5.21 -21.31
C GLN A 20 9.59 -5.54 -19.87
N LEU A 21 10.89 -5.41 -19.57
CA LEU A 21 11.43 -5.62 -18.22
C LEU A 21 10.96 -4.55 -17.23
N THR A 22 10.77 -3.31 -17.66
CA THR A 22 10.24 -2.25 -16.78
C THR A 22 8.80 -2.51 -16.36
N TRP A 23 7.98 -3.11 -17.23
CA TRP A 23 6.62 -3.52 -16.89
C TRP A 23 6.59 -4.65 -15.86
N LEU A 24 7.55 -5.58 -15.92
CA LEU A 24 7.64 -6.70 -14.97
C LEU A 24 8.03 -6.27 -13.56
N ILE A 25 8.72 -5.12 -13.42
CA ILE A 25 9.11 -4.54 -12.13
C ILE A 25 8.00 -3.68 -11.55
N SER A 26 6.85 -3.52 -12.24
CA SER A 26 5.67 -2.88 -11.64
C SER A 26 5.36 -3.63 -10.35
N PRO A 27 5.60 -3.03 -9.18
CA PRO A 27 5.31 -3.71 -7.93
C PRO A 27 3.84 -4.05 -8.01
N ALA A 28 3.46 -5.31 -7.89
CA ALA A 28 2.10 -5.58 -7.46
C ALA A 28 2.05 -4.97 -6.07
N TRP A 29 1.49 -3.76 -5.96
CA TRP A 29 1.22 -3.10 -4.68
C TRP A 29 0.13 -3.93 -4.01
N ALA A 30 0.52 -5.10 -3.53
CA ALA A 30 -0.20 -5.85 -2.54
C ALA A 30 0.02 -5.09 -1.23
N CYS A 31 -0.58 -3.91 -1.12
CA CYS A 31 -1.01 -3.42 0.17
C CYS A 31 -1.75 -4.61 0.78
N GLY A 32 -1.23 -5.18 1.88
CA GLY A 32 -1.73 -6.40 2.56
C GLY A 32 -3.15 -6.27 3.14
N CYS A 33 -3.95 -5.45 2.50
CA CYS A 33 -5.15 -4.78 2.93
C CYS A 33 -6.34 -5.29 2.10
N GLY A 34 -6.06 -6.21 1.17
CA GLY A 34 -7.01 -6.92 0.34
C GLY A 34 -7.10 -6.36 -1.09
N ALA A 35 -7.80 -7.10 -1.95
CA ALA A 35 -8.13 -6.67 -3.29
C ALA A 35 -9.54 -6.07 -3.32
N MET A 36 -9.67 -4.88 -3.89
CA MET A 36 -10.96 -4.29 -4.25
C MET A 36 -11.29 -4.67 -5.69
N VAL A 37 -12.42 -5.31 -5.90
CA VAL A 37 -12.90 -5.76 -7.21
C VAL A 37 -14.22 -5.05 -7.51
N VAL A 38 -14.33 -4.52 -8.72
CA VAL A 38 -15.52 -3.83 -9.23
C VAL A 38 -15.93 -4.40 -10.59
N ASP A 39 -17.06 -3.94 -11.12
CA ASP A 39 -17.46 -4.27 -12.49
C ASP A 39 -16.37 -3.83 -13.50
N PRO A 40 -16.11 -4.58 -14.58
CA PRO A 40 -15.06 -4.26 -15.55
C PRO A 40 -15.17 -2.87 -16.19
N ALA A 41 -16.37 -2.30 -16.27
CA ALA A 41 -16.59 -0.96 -16.83
C ALA A 41 -16.34 0.17 -15.81
N GLN A 42 -16.16 -0.15 -14.53
CA GLN A 42 -16.04 0.81 -13.43
C GLN A 42 -14.61 0.92 -12.93
N ARG A 43 -14.33 2.00 -12.21
CA ARG A 43 -13.01 2.30 -11.65
C ARG A 43 -13.11 2.55 -10.15
N ILE A 44 -12.10 2.07 -9.45
CA ILE A 44 -11.94 2.25 -8.02
C ILE A 44 -10.47 2.47 -7.69
N ALA A 45 -10.21 3.37 -6.75
CA ALA A 45 -8.89 3.60 -6.20
C ALA A 45 -9.00 3.77 -4.68
N VAL A 46 -8.07 3.16 -3.95
CA VAL A 46 -7.91 3.40 -2.51
C VAL A 46 -6.96 4.57 -2.35
N SER A 47 -7.47 5.71 -1.90
CA SER A 47 -6.70 6.96 -1.78
C SER A 47 -6.03 7.11 -0.41
N ASN A 48 -6.58 6.46 0.62
CA ASN A 48 -5.97 6.39 1.93
C ASN A 48 -6.30 5.08 2.61
N GLU A 49 -5.35 4.59 3.39
CA GLU A 49 -5.55 3.42 4.21
C GLU A 49 -4.90 3.62 5.58
N ARG A 50 -5.63 3.22 6.62
CA ARG A 50 -5.11 3.12 7.99
C ARG A 50 -5.58 1.83 8.63
N SER A 51 -4.68 1.19 9.36
CA SER A 51 -4.94 -0.03 10.10
C SER A 51 -4.39 0.07 11.53
N VAL A 52 -5.07 -0.60 12.44
CA VAL A 52 -4.63 -0.83 13.82
C VAL A 52 -4.61 -2.33 14.04
N LEU A 53 -3.45 -2.84 14.44
CA LEU A 53 -3.24 -4.26 14.71
C LEU A 53 -3.10 -4.47 16.21
N ARG A 54 -3.83 -5.45 16.74
CA ARG A 54 -3.65 -5.98 18.09
C ARG A 54 -3.36 -7.46 17.99
N TRP A 55 -2.28 -7.89 18.62
CA TRP A 55 -1.89 -9.28 18.75
C TRP A 55 -1.75 -9.62 20.23
N ASP A 56 -2.32 -10.74 20.65
CA ASP A 56 -2.22 -11.25 22.03
C ASP A 56 -1.45 -12.58 22.14
N GLY A 57 -0.69 -12.96 21.10
CA GLY A 57 0.01 -14.24 21.05
C GLY A 57 -0.80 -15.35 20.39
N ARG A 58 -2.11 -15.19 20.23
CA ARG A 58 -2.98 -16.22 19.65
C ARG A 58 -3.99 -15.68 18.64
N GLN A 59 -4.50 -14.46 18.86
CA GLN A 59 -5.48 -13.83 17.99
C GLN A 59 -4.95 -12.49 17.48
N GLU A 60 -5.07 -12.31 16.16
CA GLU A 60 -4.87 -11.03 15.51
C GLU A 60 -6.21 -10.33 15.33
N GLN A 61 -6.26 -9.05 15.68
CA GLN A 61 -7.39 -8.18 15.42
C GLN A 61 -6.89 -7.01 14.60
N ILE A 62 -7.52 -6.81 13.45
CA ILE A 62 -7.21 -5.74 12.51
C ILE A 62 -8.44 -4.85 12.41
N VAL A 63 -8.33 -3.61 12.86
CA VAL A 63 -9.33 -2.56 12.59
C VAL A 63 -8.79 -1.74 11.44
N MET A 64 -9.54 -1.67 10.33
CA MET A 64 -9.07 -1.04 9.11
C MET A 64 -10.07 0.00 8.60
N ARG A 65 -9.54 1.09 8.07
CA ARG A 65 -10.29 2.13 7.38
C ARG A 65 -9.65 2.40 6.01
N LEU A 66 -10.45 2.21 4.98
CA LEU A 66 -10.10 2.47 3.58
C LEU A 66 -10.92 3.68 3.11
N THR A 67 -10.23 4.71 2.59
CA THR A 67 -10.88 5.78 1.84
C THR A 67 -10.84 5.42 0.37
N VAL A 68 -12.01 5.25 -0.21
CA VAL A 68 -12.18 4.73 -1.56
C VAL A 68 -12.80 5.81 -2.44
N THR A 69 -12.24 5.99 -3.64
CA THR A 69 -12.71 6.94 -4.64
C THR A 69 -12.96 6.21 -5.95
N GLY A 70 -14.04 6.53 -6.65
CA GLY A 70 -14.40 5.87 -7.90
C GLY A 70 -15.85 6.12 -8.29
N ASP A 71 -16.24 5.53 -9.41
CA ASP A 71 -17.61 5.55 -9.94
C ASP A 71 -18.37 4.23 -9.70
N ALA A 72 -17.71 3.25 -9.08
CA ALA A 72 -18.30 1.98 -8.74
C ALA A 72 -19.36 2.11 -7.63
N ARG A 73 -20.59 1.64 -7.92
CA ARG A 73 -21.68 1.58 -6.92
C ARG A 73 -21.56 0.38 -5.99
N ASN A 74 -20.99 -0.72 -6.50
CA ASN A 74 -20.78 -1.96 -5.78
C ASN A 74 -19.29 -2.32 -5.89
N ALA A 75 -18.72 -2.81 -4.80
CA ALA A 75 -17.37 -3.33 -4.78
C ALA A 75 -17.32 -4.58 -3.89
N ALA A 76 -16.56 -5.57 -4.32
CA ALA A 76 -16.19 -6.70 -3.49
C ALA A 76 -14.81 -6.44 -2.89
N TRP A 77 -14.66 -6.71 -1.61
CA TRP A 77 -13.39 -6.63 -0.92
C TRP A 77 -12.92 -8.02 -0.50
N ILE A 78 -11.75 -8.43 -0.99
CA ILE A 78 -11.17 -9.75 -0.76
C ILE A 78 -10.00 -9.59 0.20
N MET A 79 -10.13 -10.12 1.41
CA MET A 79 -9.06 -10.13 2.41
C MET A 79 -8.53 -11.56 2.62
N PRO A 80 -7.26 -11.82 2.27
CA PRO A 80 -6.61 -13.08 2.62
C PRO A 80 -6.45 -13.17 4.15
N VAL A 81 -6.83 -14.32 4.71
CA VAL A 81 -6.62 -14.63 6.13
C VAL A 81 -6.02 -16.03 6.26
N PRO A 82 -5.17 -16.31 7.26
CA PRO A 82 -4.45 -17.58 7.35
C PRO A 82 -5.38 -18.81 7.42
N HIS A 83 -6.51 -18.66 8.11
CA HIS A 83 -7.50 -19.74 8.28
C HIS A 83 -8.92 -19.22 8.14
N ARG A 84 -9.47 -18.62 9.20
CA ARG A 84 -10.82 -18.07 9.22
C ARG A 84 -10.82 -16.81 10.07
N ALA A 85 -11.50 -15.77 9.57
CA ALA A 85 -11.70 -14.53 10.29
C ALA A 85 -13.19 -14.24 10.44
N THR A 86 -13.53 -13.49 11.49
CA THR A 86 -14.84 -12.87 11.65
C THR A 86 -14.73 -11.42 11.23
N VAL A 87 -15.58 -11.02 10.28
CA VAL A 87 -15.66 -9.62 9.83
C VAL A 87 -16.85 -8.96 10.51
N ARG A 88 -16.63 -7.75 11.02
CA ARG A 88 -17.66 -6.88 11.59
C ARG A 88 -17.31 -5.43 11.28
N LEU A 89 -18.30 -4.55 11.31
CA LEU A 89 -18.03 -3.11 11.29
C LEU A 89 -17.19 -2.73 12.51
N GLY A 90 -16.08 -2.03 12.25
CA GLY A 90 -15.20 -1.50 13.29
C GLY A 90 -15.75 -0.21 13.90
N ASP A 91 -15.30 0.10 15.11
CA ASP A 91 -15.60 1.38 15.75
C ASP A 91 -14.72 2.50 15.14
N PRO A 92 -15.31 3.54 14.53
CA PRO A 92 -14.54 4.63 13.94
C PRO A 92 -13.70 5.40 14.98
N ALA A 93 -14.10 5.41 16.26
CA ALA A 93 -13.41 6.14 17.32
C ALA A 93 -12.00 5.59 17.62
N VAL A 94 -11.70 4.34 17.23
CA VAL A 94 -10.37 3.73 17.41
C VAL A 94 -9.27 4.56 16.75
N PHE A 95 -9.51 5.11 15.57
CA PHE A 95 -8.50 5.93 14.88
C PHE A 95 -8.29 7.28 15.55
N ASP A 96 -9.32 7.85 16.16
CA ASP A 96 -9.20 9.09 16.92
C ASP A 96 -8.45 8.85 18.24
N GLN A 97 -8.69 7.71 18.88
CA GLN A 97 -7.92 7.27 20.05
C GLN A 97 -6.45 7.06 19.70
N LEU A 98 -6.16 6.38 18.58
CA LEU A 98 -4.80 6.22 18.09
C LEU A 98 -4.14 7.58 17.85
N ALA A 99 -4.81 8.48 17.12
CA ALA A 99 -4.29 9.82 16.82
C ALA A 99 -3.93 10.61 18.09
N ARG A 100 -4.76 10.49 19.14
CA ARG A 100 -4.44 11.08 20.46
C ARG A 100 -3.26 10.39 21.14
N ALA A 101 -3.20 9.06 21.10
CA ALA A 101 -2.15 8.29 21.77
C ALA A 101 -0.76 8.52 21.15
N VAL A 102 -0.69 8.73 19.83
CA VAL A 102 0.56 9.00 19.11
C VAL A 102 0.83 10.48 18.90
N ALA A 103 0.05 11.36 19.54
CA ALA A 103 0.22 12.80 19.40
C ALA A 103 1.62 13.23 19.86
N PRO A 104 2.30 14.12 19.11
CA PRO A 104 3.64 14.57 19.46
C PRO A 104 3.62 15.32 20.79
N VAL A 105 4.65 15.09 21.61
CA VAL A 105 4.81 15.76 22.90
C VAL A 105 5.99 16.71 22.83
N HIS A 106 5.75 18.00 23.08
CA HIS A 106 6.82 18.99 23.20
C HIS A 106 7.69 18.69 24.44
N ARG A 107 9.00 18.61 24.23
CA ARG A 107 10.01 18.39 25.25
C ARG A 107 11.16 19.37 25.06
N THR A 108 11.29 20.33 25.96
CA THR A 108 12.47 21.19 26.01
C THR A 108 13.62 20.40 26.63
N ARG A 109 14.72 20.24 25.89
CA ARG A 109 15.96 19.67 26.42
C ARG A 109 17.01 20.76 26.48
N SER A 110 17.45 21.09 27.70
CA SER A 110 18.57 21.99 27.90
C SER A 110 19.85 21.17 27.89
N HIS A 111 20.77 21.53 27.00
CA HIS A 111 22.09 20.93 26.93
C HIS A 111 23.11 21.96 27.41
N PHE A 112 23.90 21.59 28.42
CA PHE A 112 25.00 22.44 28.92
C PHE A 112 26.17 22.47 27.93
N TRP A 113 26.44 21.35 27.26
CA TRP A 113 27.49 21.23 26.25
C TRP A 113 26.90 21.32 24.84
N PRO A 114 27.55 22.05 23.90
CA PRO A 114 27.13 22.06 22.50
C PRO A 114 27.29 20.66 21.90
N ARG A 115 26.25 20.15 21.25
CA ARG A 115 26.36 18.98 20.38
C ARG A 115 26.82 19.49 19.02
N ASN A 116 27.99 19.06 18.57
CA ASN A 116 28.47 19.33 17.22
C ASN A 116 27.42 18.78 16.24
N GLY A 117 26.99 19.63 15.31
CA GLY A 117 26.03 19.30 14.26
C GLY A 117 26.57 18.28 13.27
#